data_AF-A0A6I5ZNT2-F1
#
_entry.id   AF-A0A6I5ZNT2-F1
#
_cell.length_a   1.000
_cell.length_b   1.000
_cell.length_c   1.000
_cell.angle_alpha   90.00
_cell.angle_beta   90.00
_cell.angle_gamma   90.00
#
_symmetry.space_group_name_H-M   'P 1'
#
loop_
_entity.id
_entity.type
_entity.pdbx_description
1 polymer ?
#
loop_
_entity_poly.entity_id
_entity_poly.type
_entity_poly.pdbx_seq_one_letter_code
_entity_poly.pdbx_strand_id
1 'polypeptide(L)'
;MKETALAIIQNQGADIIMANANQAGLGAIQAAQQKKVLAIGSNTDQNAVAPDTVLVSGIKSVPVLISFVVQTIQDGTFKPQFYNLGVKEKAVYLSPWHGFENKVPAEVKAKLEQITRDLADGKIDLSKLSK
;
A
#
# COMPACT_ATOMS: atom_id res chain seq x y z
N MET A 1 -15.26 -9.51 2.13
CA MET A 1 -14.20 -9.87 1.16
C MET A 1 -13.68 -11.30 1.29
N LYS A 2 -13.88 -12.02 2.40
CA LYS A 2 -13.32 -13.38 2.58
C LYS A 2 -13.73 -14.35 1.47
N GLU A 3 -15.03 -14.53 1.26
CA GLU A 3 -15.53 -15.47 0.23
C GLU A 3 -15.10 -15.08 -1.20
N THR A 4 -15.07 -13.78 -1.50
CA THR A 4 -14.56 -13.27 -2.77
C THR A 4 -13.09 -13.61 -2.97
N ALA A 5 -12.25 -13.40 -1.95
CA ALA A 5 -10.83 -13.73 -2.02
C ALA A 5 -10.61 -15.25 -2.13
N LEU A 6 -11.39 -16.07 -1.41
CA LEU A 6 -11.35 -17.53 -1.54
C LEU A 6 -11.65 -17.97 -2.96
N ALA A 7 -12.72 -17.43 -3.57
CA ALA A 7 -13.07 -17.74 -4.95
C ALA A 7 -11.96 -17.33 -5.94
N ILE A 8 -11.34 -16.16 -5.76
CA ILE A 8 -10.22 -15.72 -6.60
C ILE A 8 -9.01 -16.66 -6.45
N ILE A 9 -8.63 -17.02 -5.22
CA ILE A 9 -7.50 -17.93 -4.97
C ILE A 9 -7.78 -19.31 -5.57
N GLN A 10 -8.96 -19.88 -5.31
CA GLN A 10 -9.26 -21.27 -5.68
C GLN A 10 -9.61 -21.44 -7.15
N ASN A 11 -10.40 -20.51 -7.70
CA ASN A 11 -10.97 -20.68 -9.03
C ASN A 11 -10.15 -19.95 -10.10
N GLN A 12 -9.40 -18.91 -9.72
CA GLN A 12 -8.56 -18.14 -10.64
C GLN A 12 -7.06 -18.33 -10.36
N GLY A 13 -6.68 -19.05 -9.30
CA GLY A 13 -5.30 -19.42 -9.04
C GLY A 13 -4.42 -18.28 -8.52
N ALA A 14 -5.00 -17.23 -7.93
CA ALA A 14 -4.22 -16.13 -7.39
C ALA A 14 -3.30 -16.58 -6.24
N ASP A 15 -2.02 -16.22 -6.35
CA ASP A 15 -0.94 -16.52 -5.41
C ASP A 15 -0.60 -15.36 -4.46
N ILE A 16 -1.11 -14.15 -4.77
CA ILE A 16 -1.03 -12.95 -3.94
C ILE A 16 -2.37 -12.22 -3.96
N ILE A 17 -2.88 -11.84 -2.77
CA ILE A 17 -4.12 -11.07 -2.63
C ILE A 17 -3.85 -9.68 -2.06
N MET A 18 -4.42 -8.65 -2.68
CA MET A 18 -4.49 -7.30 -2.13
C MET A 18 -5.96 -6.86 -2.09
N ALA A 19 -6.40 -6.32 -0.96
CA ALA A 19 -7.76 -5.79 -0.81
C ALA A 19 -7.73 -4.34 -0.30
N ASN A 20 -7.92 -3.38 -1.20
CA ASN A 20 -8.09 -1.97 -0.82
C ASN A 20 -9.54 -1.67 -0.42
N ALA A 21 -9.97 -2.25 0.71
CA ALA A 21 -11.36 -2.19 1.19
C ALA A 21 -11.46 -1.89 2.71
N ASN A 22 -10.48 -1.19 3.28
CA ASN A 22 -10.39 -0.90 4.71
C ASN A 22 -10.63 -2.17 5.57
N GLN A 23 -11.46 -2.08 6.62
CA GLN A 23 -11.76 -3.22 7.51
C GLN A 23 -12.36 -4.42 6.77
N ALA A 24 -13.15 -4.19 5.71
CA ALA A 24 -13.70 -5.29 4.91
C ALA A 24 -12.59 -6.10 4.22
N GLY A 25 -11.42 -5.49 3.96
CA GLY A 25 -10.24 -6.12 3.38
C GLY A 25 -9.56 -7.14 4.30
N LEU A 26 -9.76 -7.06 5.62
CA LEU A 26 -9.16 -8.02 6.57
C LEU A 26 -9.62 -9.46 6.30
N GLY A 27 -10.87 -9.65 5.85
CA GLY A 27 -11.36 -10.97 5.44
C GLY A 27 -10.59 -11.57 4.25
N ALA A 28 -10.04 -10.72 3.36
CA ALA A 28 -9.21 -11.20 2.25
C ALA A 28 -7.83 -11.66 2.73
N ILE A 29 -7.24 -10.99 3.71
CA ILE A 29 -6.00 -11.41 4.36
C ILE A 29 -6.20 -12.75 5.08
N GLN A 30 -7.32 -12.92 5.78
CA GLN A 30 -7.68 -14.20 6.41
C GLN A 30 -7.84 -15.32 5.37
N ALA A 31 -8.43 -15.03 4.20
CA ALA A 31 -8.53 -16.00 3.11
C ALA A 31 -7.15 -16.39 2.57
N ALA A 32 -6.25 -15.42 2.37
CA ALA A 32 -4.88 -15.66 1.94
C ALA A 32 -4.12 -16.54 2.95
N GLN A 33 -4.22 -16.22 4.24
CA GLN A 33 -3.64 -17.02 5.32
C GLN A 33 -4.21 -18.46 5.32
N GLN A 34 -5.53 -18.62 5.22
CA GLN A 34 -6.19 -19.93 5.17
C GLN A 34 -5.70 -20.77 3.98
N LYS A 35 -5.44 -20.14 2.83
CA LYS A 35 -4.97 -20.81 1.62
C LYS A 35 -3.45 -20.86 1.48
N LYS A 36 -2.72 -20.31 2.45
CA LYS A 36 -1.25 -20.24 2.48
C LYS A 36 -0.66 -19.55 1.24
N VAL A 37 -1.38 -18.56 0.71
CA VAL A 37 -0.90 -17.64 -0.33
C VAL A 37 -0.53 -16.31 0.31
N LEU A 38 0.23 -15.45 -0.38
CA LEU A 38 0.68 -14.19 0.20
C LEU A 38 -0.40 -13.11 0.14
N ALA A 39 -0.24 -12.06 0.95
CA ALA A 39 -1.10 -10.89 0.94
C ALA A 39 -0.31 -9.58 0.94
N ILE A 40 -0.85 -8.56 0.27
CA ILE A 40 -0.38 -7.18 0.34
C ILE A 40 -1.41 -6.35 1.13
N GLY A 41 -0.97 -5.71 2.21
CA GLY A 41 -1.82 -4.83 3.01
C GLY A 41 -2.11 -3.49 2.33
N SER A 42 -3.14 -2.79 2.78
CA SER A 42 -3.56 -1.50 2.20
C SER A 42 -3.92 -0.46 3.27
N ASN A 43 -3.58 0.79 2.98
CA ASN A 43 -3.80 2.02 3.78
C ASN A 43 -2.99 2.10 5.08
N THR A 44 -2.82 1.01 5.80
CA THR A 44 -1.95 0.90 6.98
C THR A 44 -1.05 -0.32 6.88
N ASP A 45 -0.05 -0.44 7.74
CA ASP A 45 0.67 -1.70 7.89
C ASP A 45 -0.26 -2.76 8.49
N GLN A 46 -0.52 -3.82 7.74
CA GLN A 46 -1.41 -4.90 8.13
C GLN A 46 -0.67 -6.20 8.43
N ASN A 47 0.66 -6.18 8.57
CA ASN A 47 1.42 -7.39 8.88
C ASN A 47 0.95 -8.07 10.18
N ALA A 48 0.66 -7.29 11.23
CA ALA A 48 0.16 -7.81 12.50
C ALA A 48 -1.16 -8.62 12.39
N VAL A 49 -1.93 -8.46 11.32
CA VAL A 49 -3.16 -9.22 11.08
C VAL A 49 -2.84 -10.69 10.72
N ALA A 50 -1.79 -10.91 9.94
CA ALA A 50 -1.30 -12.24 9.56
C ALA A 50 0.20 -12.17 9.26
N PRO A 51 1.07 -12.26 10.28
CA PRO A 51 2.51 -11.98 10.16
C PRO A 51 3.23 -12.86 9.14
N ASP A 52 2.80 -14.11 8.99
CA ASP A 52 3.39 -15.08 8.05
C ASP A 52 2.77 -15.03 6.64
N THR A 53 1.85 -14.09 6.40
CA THR A 53 1.08 -13.97 5.14
C THR A 53 1.28 -12.62 4.48
N VAL A 54 1.24 -11.54 5.25
CA VAL A 54 1.29 -10.17 4.73
C VAL A 54 2.75 -9.73 4.59
N LEU A 55 3.30 -9.81 3.38
CA LEU A 55 4.73 -9.52 3.15
C LEU A 55 5.07 -8.03 3.14
N VAL A 56 4.12 -7.19 2.74
CA VAL A 56 4.29 -5.74 2.61
C VAL A 56 2.91 -5.08 2.59
N SER A 57 2.83 -3.81 2.97
CA SER A 57 1.61 -3.02 2.89
C SER A 57 1.86 -1.71 2.15
N GLY A 58 0.93 -1.33 1.26
CA GLY A 58 0.88 0.01 0.69
C GLY A 58 0.18 0.97 1.66
N ILE A 59 0.93 1.91 2.24
CA ILE A 59 0.46 2.80 3.30
C ILE A 59 0.02 4.15 2.71
N LYS A 60 -1.11 4.66 3.22
CA LYS A 60 -1.57 6.04 3.02
C LYS A 60 -1.60 6.71 4.39
N SER A 61 -0.61 7.53 4.67
CA SER A 61 -0.38 8.09 6.00
C SER A 61 -1.32 9.25 6.31
N VAL A 62 -2.47 8.92 6.88
CA VAL A 62 -3.41 9.92 7.43
C VAL A 62 -2.73 10.89 8.40
N PRO A 63 -1.81 10.48 9.30
CA PRO A 63 -1.07 11.41 10.15
C PRO A 63 -0.30 12.48 9.35
N VAL A 64 0.41 12.09 8.28
CA VAL A 64 1.13 13.04 7.42
C VAL A 64 0.17 14.01 6.74
N LEU A 65 -0.97 13.51 6.24
CA LEU A 65 -1.99 14.34 5.60
C LEU A 65 -2.56 15.39 6.57
N ILE A 66 -2.90 14.97 7.80
CA ILE A 66 -3.45 15.88 8.83
C ILE A 66 -2.39 16.89 9.27
N SER A 67 -1.17 16.44 9.56
CA SER A 67 -0.06 17.32 9.96
C SER A 67 0.21 18.37 8.89
N PHE A 68 0.22 18.00 7.61
CA PHE A 68 0.37 18.95 6.52
C PHE A 68 -0.71 20.04 6.55
N VAL A 69 -1.98 19.66 6.62
CA VAL A 69 -3.09 20.64 6.61
C VAL A 69 -3.02 21.55 7.84
N VAL A 70 -2.82 21.00 9.04
CA VAL A 70 -2.70 21.78 10.27
C VAL A 70 -1.55 22.79 10.17
N GLN A 71 -0.40 22.35 9.66
CA GLN A 71 0.76 23.23 9.49
C GLN A 71 0.44 24.38 8.53
N THR A 72 -0.20 24.12 7.38
CA THR A 72 -0.56 25.21 6.45
C THR A 72 -1.55 26.22 7.04
N ILE A 73 -2.42 25.80 7.95
CA ILE A 73 -3.34 26.70 8.64
C ILE A 73 -2.58 27.55 9.65
N GLN A 74 -1.70 26.94 10.45
CA GLN A 74 -0.86 27.64 11.43
C GLN A 74 0.05 28.68 10.77
N ASP A 75 0.60 28.34 9.61
CA ASP A 75 1.48 29.22 8.84
C ASP A 75 0.71 30.31 8.06
N GLY A 76 -0.62 30.28 8.08
CA GLY A 76 -1.47 31.20 7.32
C GLY A 76 -1.39 31.02 5.80
N THR A 77 -0.85 29.89 5.32
CA THR A 77 -0.65 29.59 3.90
C THR A 77 -1.72 28.67 3.31
N PHE A 78 -2.72 28.27 4.11
CA PHE A 78 -3.80 27.40 3.64
C PHE A 78 -4.59 28.05 2.50
N LYS A 79 -4.79 27.27 1.43
CA LYS A 79 -5.61 27.61 0.27
C LYS A 79 -6.70 26.55 0.05
N PRO A 80 -7.91 26.93 -0.40
CA PRO A 80 -8.97 25.99 -0.78
C PRO A 80 -8.67 25.34 -2.13
N GLN A 81 -7.76 24.37 -2.13
CA GLN A 81 -7.30 23.66 -3.33
C GLN A 81 -7.09 22.17 -3.04
N PHE A 82 -6.92 21.39 -4.11
CA PHE A 82 -6.48 20.00 -3.97
C PHE A 82 -5.00 19.95 -3.61
N TYR A 83 -4.68 19.30 -2.50
CA TYR A 83 -3.32 18.99 -2.11
C TYR A 83 -3.01 17.55 -2.48
N ASN A 84 -2.18 17.37 -3.50
CA ASN A 84 -1.74 16.06 -3.95
C ASN A 84 -0.48 15.64 -3.19
N LEU A 85 -0.68 15.06 -2.00
CA LEU A 85 0.40 14.56 -1.16
C LEU A 85 0.65 13.08 -1.50
N GLY A 86 1.85 12.77 -1.95
CA GLY A 86 2.21 11.43 -2.45
C GLY A 86 3.49 10.90 -1.83
N VAL A 87 4.25 10.17 -2.65
CA VAL A 87 5.55 9.61 -2.26
C VAL A 87 6.53 10.70 -1.85
N LYS A 88 6.54 11.83 -2.56
CA LYS A 88 7.41 12.98 -2.30
C LYS A 88 7.24 13.53 -0.88
N GLU A 89 5.99 13.66 -0.41
CA GLU A 89 5.65 14.16 0.92
C GLU A 89 5.62 13.06 1.98
N LYS A 90 6.02 11.83 1.63
CA LYS A 90 5.94 10.64 2.50
C LYS A 90 4.51 10.34 2.99
N ALA A 91 3.51 10.80 2.23
CA ALA A 91 2.11 10.48 2.48
C ALA A 91 1.73 9.09 1.95
N VAL A 92 2.49 8.57 0.98
CA VAL A 92 2.34 7.21 0.44
C VAL A 92 3.69 6.51 0.46
N TYR A 93 3.75 5.30 1.03
CA TYR A 93 4.98 4.51 1.10
C TYR A 93 4.68 3.02 1.34
N LEU A 94 5.71 2.17 1.24
CA LEU A 94 5.62 0.75 1.58
C LEU A 94 6.08 0.50 3.02
N SER A 95 5.43 -0.44 3.71
CA SER A 95 5.94 -0.97 4.98
C SER A 95 7.28 -1.70 4.79
N PRO A 96 7.98 -2.05 5.89
CA PRO A 96 9.03 -3.07 5.85
C PRO A 96 8.52 -4.41 5.30
N TRP A 97 9.45 -5.29 4.94
CA TRP A 97 9.16 -6.63 4.42
C TRP A 97 8.85 -7.66 5.51
N HIS A 98 9.00 -7.32 6.80
CA HIS A 98 8.62 -8.17 7.93
C HIS A 98 9.19 -9.60 7.89
N GLY A 99 10.44 -9.77 7.47
CA GLY A 99 11.08 -11.09 7.36
C GLY A 99 10.93 -11.77 5.99
N PHE A 100 10.25 -11.13 5.04
CA PHE A 100 10.09 -11.63 3.67
C PHE A 100 11.19 -11.15 2.73
N GLU A 101 12.26 -10.52 3.23
CA GLU A 101 13.33 -9.94 2.40
C GLU A 101 13.90 -10.99 1.43
N ASN A 102 14.10 -12.22 1.87
CA ASN A 102 14.67 -13.29 1.05
C ASN A 102 13.66 -13.89 0.05
N LYS A 103 12.36 -13.60 0.20
CA LYS A 103 11.31 -14.03 -0.72
C LYS A 103 11.08 -13.03 -1.86
N VAL A 104 11.64 -11.82 -1.76
CA VAL A 104 11.51 -10.77 -2.77
C VAL A 104 12.82 -10.69 -3.56
N PRO A 105 12.80 -10.96 -4.88
CA PRO A 105 13.99 -10.88 -5.72
C PRO A 105 14.67 -9.50 -5.65
N ALA A 106 16.00 -9.47 -5.72
CA ALA A 106 16.78 -8.23 -5.64
C ALA A 106 16.39 -7.22 -6.75
N GLU A 107 16.14 -7.72 -7.96
CA GLU A 107 15.65 -6.93 -9.09
C GLU A 107 14.29 -6.27 -8.82
N VAL A 108 13.39 -6.94 -8.09
CA VAL A 108 12.09 -6.38 -7.71
C VAL A 108 12.27 -5.25 -6.70
N LYS A 109 13.14 -5.44 -5.70
CA LYS A 109 13.47 -4.39 -4.73
C LYS A 109 14.09 -3.18 -5.42
N ALA A 110 15.09 -3.40 -6.28
CA ALA A 110 15.74 -2.34 -7.04
C ALA A 110 14.75 -1.57 -7.94
N LYS A 111 13.84 -2.29 -8.60
CA LYS A 111 12.79 -1.68 -9.43
C LYS A 111 11.81 -0.85 -8.58
N LEU A 112 11.41 -1.33 -7.41
CA LEU A 112 10.53 -0.59 -6.48
C LEU A 112 11.19 0.68 -5.97
N GLU A 113 12.47 0.62 -5.61
CA GLU A 113 13.24 1.80 -5.21
C GLU A 113 13.34 2.82 -6.35
N GLN A 114 13.60 2.35 -7.57
CA GLN A 114 13.65 3.22 -8.74
C GLN A 114 12.31 3.90 -9.00
N ILE A 115 11.20 3.14 -8.99
CA ILE A 115 9.85 3.68 -9.16
C ILE A 115 9.54 4.70 -8.05
N THR A 116 9.93 4.43 -6.81
CA THR A 116 9.71 5.34 -5.68
C THR A 116 10.46 6.66 -5.87
N ARG A 117 11.72 6.61 -6.33
CA ARG A 117 12.50 7.80 -6.70
C ARG A 117 11.84 8.56 -7.85
N ASP A 118 11.45 7.86 -8.92
CA ASP A 118 10.87 8.49 -10.09
C ASP A 118 9.48 9.10 -9.81
N LEU A 119 8.71 8.53 -8.87
CA LEU A 119 7.48 9.13 -8.34
C LEU A 119 7.78 10.40 -7.53
N ALA A 120 8.80 10.38 -6.66
CA ALA A 120 9.18 11.54 -5.86
C ALA A 120 9.73 12.69 -6.72
N ASP A 121 10.44 12.36 -7.80
CA ASP A 121 11.00 13.30 -8.78
C ASP A 121 9.95 13.80 -9.79
N GLY A 122 8.74 13.24 -9.80
CA GLY A 122 7.68 13.59 -10.75
C GLY A 122 7.94 13.12 -12.19
N LYS A 123 8.84 12.15 -12.40
CA LYS A 123 9.13 11.56 -13.71
C LYS A 123 8.02 10.62 -14.20
N ILE A 124 7.24 10.09 -13.27
CA ILE A 124 6.07 9.25 -13.58
C ILE A 124 4.82 10.12 -13.56
N ASP A 125 4.22 10.29 -14.73
CA ASP A 125 2.95 10.99 -14.90
C ASP A 125 1.78 10.08 -14.49
N LEU A 126 1.28 10.30 -13.28
CA LEU A 126 0.16 9.54 -12.71
C LEU A 126 -1.17 9.77 -13.44
N SER A 127 -1.34 10.89 -14.16
CA SER A 127 -2.58 11.16 -14.91
C SER A 127 -2.79 10.16 -16.06
N LYS A 128 -1.70 9.58 -16.57
CA LYS A 128 -1.74 8.53 -17.59
C LYS A 128 -2.14 7.16 -17.04
N LEU A 129 -2.20 7.01 -15.71
CA LEU A 129 -2.55 5.76 -15.04
C LEU A 129 -4.01 5.72 -14.57
N SER A 130 -4.67 6.88 -14.41
CA SER A 130 -6.11 6.92 -14.20
C SER A 130 -6.83 6.75 -15.54
N LYS A 131 -7.51 5.62 -15.71
CA LYS A 131 -8.55 5.47 -16.76
C LYS A 131 -9.80 6.22 -16.36
#